data_AF-A0A3A4PJ11-F1
#
_entry.id   AF-A0A3A4PJ11-F1
#
_cell.length_a   1.000
_cell.length_b   1.000
_cell.length_c   1.000
_cell.angle_alpha   90.00
_cell.angle_beta   90.00
_cell.angle_gamma   90.00
#
_symmetry.space_group_name_H-M   'P 1'
#
loop_
_entity.id
_entity.type
_entity.pdbx_description
1 polymer ?
#
loop_
_entity_poly.entity_id
_entity_poly.type
_entity_poly.pdbx_seq_one_letter_code
_entity_poly.pdbx_strand_id
1 'polypeptide(L)'
;MLSSDEAKWIMAQAYAGETIPVTTLCGRCFYNLRGLSYDGVCPECGWRYNAAPLVMEGVFIARQTSPPIGQGLMALCCSAVAGLLLAYTVTWLSIWALTLAIVMVIAAERWATAFITGLREYRSYLRAMKRLASDDLSPD
;
A
#
# COMPACT_ATOMS: atom_id res chain seq x y z
N MET A 1 21.74 14.18 13.88
CA MET A 1 20.37 13.79 14.27
C MET A 1 19.68 15.07 14.71
N LEU A 2 18.67 15.54 13.97
CA LEU A 2 17.84 16.66 14.40
C LEU A 2 17.07 16.22 15.65
N SER A 3 16.97 17.12 16.64
CA SER A 3 16.13 16.85 17.80
C SER A 3 14.66 16.79 17.36
N SER A 4 13.85 16.00 18.08
CA SER A 4 12.40 15.86 17.80
C SER A 4 11.68 17.22 17.75
N ASP A 5 12.14 18.18 18.56
CA ASP A 5 11.55 19.51 18.63
C ASP A 5 11.93 20.38 17.42
N GLU A 6 13.17 20.33 16.94
CA GLU A 6 13.57 21.04 15.71
C GLU A 6 12.80 20.53 14.48
N ALA A 7 12.55 19.21 14.39
CA ALA A 7 11.76 18.64 13.30
C ALA A 7 10.30 19.18 13.31
N LYS A 8 9.70 19.32 14.49
CA LYS A 8 8.34 19.88 14.63
C LYS A 8 8.26 21.33 14.17
N TRP A 9 9.24 22.17 14.51
CA TRP A 9 9.23 23.58 14.10
C TRP A 9 9.45 23.75 12.60
N ILE A 10 10.35 22.97 11.99
CA ILE A 10 10.59 23.01 10.55
C ILE A 10 9.33 22.58 9.78
N MET A 11 8.62 21.55 10.24
CA MET A 11 7.36 21.15 9.62
C MET A 11 6.26 22.20 9.82
N ALA A 12 6.12 22.75 11.03
CA ALA A 12 5.14 23.81 11.30
C ALA A 12 5.36 25.04 10.41
N GLN A 13 6.62 25.39 10.13
CA GLN A 13 6.96 26.53 9.27
C GLN A 13 6.70 26.24 7.78
N ALA A 14 6.82 24.99 7.33
CA ALA A 14 6.49 24.60 5.96
C ALA A 14 4.99 24.70 5.65
N TYR A 15 4.12 24.49 6.64
CA TYR A 15 2.66 24.55 6.45
C TYR A 15 2.07 25.95 6.71
N ALA A 16 2.86 26.92 7.15
CA ALA A 16 2.41 28.28 7.44
C ALA A 16 2.08 29.03 6.13
N GLY A 17 0.85 28.84 5.63
CA GLY A 17 0.34 29.48 4.42
C GLY A 17 -0.21 28.50 3.38
N GLU A 18 -0.12 27.19 3.62
CA GLU A 18 -0.70 26.21 2.72
C GLU A 18 -2.19 26.04 3.01
N THR A 19 -3.00 26.15 1.96
CA THR A 19 -4.45 25.97 2.04
C THR A 19 -4.82 24.54 1.73
N ILE A 20 -5.93 24.05 2.28
CA ILE A 20 -6.39 22.68 2.08
C ILE A 20 -6.76 22.48 0.59
N PRO A 21 -6.02 21.64 -0.18
CA PRO A 21 -6.21 21.52 -1.63
C PRO A 21 -7.37 20.58 -1.99
N VAL A 22 -7.73 19.67 -1.07
CA VAL A 22 -8.76 18.64 -1.24
C VAL A 22 -10.05 19.01 -0.50
N THR A 23 -11.15 18.34 -0.85
CA THR A 23 -12.42 18.50 -0.12
C THR A 23 -12.31 17.84 1.25
N THR A 24 -12.14 18.65 2.30
CA THR A 24 -12.16 18.22 3.70
C THR A 24 -13.38 18.80 4.39
N LEU A 25 -14.15 17.99 5.11
CA LEU A 25 -15.38 18.42 5.77
C LEU A 25 -15.12 18.71 7.26
N CYS A 26 -15.77 19.75 7.79
CA CYS A 26 -15.78 20.01 9.23
C CYS A 26 -16.42 18.83 9.98
N GLY A 27 -15.76 18.29 11.00
CA GLY A 27 -16.27 17.15 11.78
C GLY A 27 -17.54 17.43 12.59
N ARG A 28 -18.00 18.69 12.69
CA ARG A 28 -19.22 19.08 13.42
C ARG A 28 -20.40 19.44 12.52
N CYS A 29 -20.17 20.29 11.53
CA CYS A 29 -21.23 20.83 10.65
C CYS A 29 -21.13 20.40 9.19
N PHE A 30 -20.11 19.61 8.83
CA PHE A 30 -19.85 19.15 7.46
C PHE A 30 -19.61 20.25 6.42
N TYR A 31 -19.34 21.49 6.83
CA TYR A 31 -18.91 22.55 5.92
C TYR A 31 -17.61 22.17 5.21
N ASN A 32 -17.51 22.52 3.92
CA ASN A 32 -16.32 22.25 3.10
C ASN A 32 -15.19 23.25 3.43
N LEU A 33 -14.08 22.75 3.95
CA LEU A 33 -12.93 23.54 4.38
C LEU A 33 -11.90 23.78 3.26
N ARG A 34 -12.19 23.38 2.02
CA ARG A 34 -11.28 23.59 0.88
C ARG A 34 -10.91 25.07 0.74
N GLY A 35 -9.62 25.36 0.62
CA GLY A 35 -9.10 26.72 0.46
C GLY A 35 -8.93 27.50 1.77
N LEU A 36 -9.31 26.95 2.93
CA LEU A 36 -8.93 27.51 4.23
C LEU A 36 -7.56 26.98 4.70
N SER A 37 -6.98 27.62 5.71
CA SER A 37 -5.74 27.17 6.37
C SER A 37 -5.91 25.78 6.98
N TYR A 38 -4.82 25.03 7.12
CA TYR A 38 -4.86 23.70 7.75
C TYR A 38 -5.32 23.74 9.22
N ASP A 39 -5.00 24.80 9.93
CA ASP A 39 -5.45 25.07 11.29
C ASP A 39 -6.33 26.33 11.32
N GLY A 40 -7.47 26.26 12.00
CA GLY A 40 -8.38 27.40 12.01
C GLY A 40 -9.69 27.18 12.73
N VAL A 41 -10.62 28.11 12.51
CA VAL A 41 -11.98 28.10 13.04
C VAL A 41 -12.96 27.97 11.88
N CYS A 42 -13.91 27.04 11.99
CA CYS A 42 -14.93 26.85 10.95
C CYS A 42 -15.84 28.11 10.88
N PRO A 43 -16.05 28.69 9.69
CA PRO A 43 -16.84 29.92 9.54
C PRO A 43 -18.33 29.74 9.88
N GLU A 44 -18.87 28.53 9.71
CA GLU A 44 -20.29 28.25 9.97
C GLU A 44 -20.58 27.98 11.45
N CYS A 45 -19.75 27.17 12.11
CA CYS A 45 -20.07 26.66 13.46
C CYS A 45 -19.13 27.14 14.57
N GLY A 46 -18.07 27.90 14.23
CA GLY A 46 -17.09 28.38 15.19
C GLY A 46 -16.20 27.29 15.82
N TRP A 47 -16.30 26.03 15.37
CA TRP A 47 -15.50 24.93 15.90
C TRP A 47 -14.05 25.01 15.38
N ARG A 48 -13.07 24.82 16.28
CA ARG A 48 -11.65 24.74 15.90
C ARG A 48 -11.39 23.44 15.18
N TYR A 49 -10.74 23.50 14.02
CA TYR A 49 -10.35 22.33 13.26
C TYR A 49 -8.83 22.31 13.05
N ASN A 50 -8.31 21.11 12.89
CA ASN A 50 -6.96 20.86 12.42
C ASN A 50 -7.07 19.83 11.29
N ALA A 51 -7.02 20.33 10.07
CA ALA A 51 -7.10 19.57 8.83
C ALA A 51 -5.70 19.24 8.28
N ALA A 52 -4.62 19.54 9.04
CA ALA A 52 -3.29 19.12 8.66
C ALA A 52 -3.36 17.64 8.27
N PRO A 53 -2.75 17.24 7.14
CA PRO A 53 -2.75 15.84 6.77
C PRO A 53 -2.25 15.09 8.00
N LEU A 54 -3.12 14.27 8.58
CA LEU A 54 -2.70 13.33 9.60
C LEU A 54 -1.77 12.39 8.84
N VAL A 55 -0.49 12.78 8.76
CA VAL A 55 0.61 11.88 8.49
C VAL A 55 0.62 11.00 9.72
N MET A 56 -0.30 10.04 9.73
CA MET A 56 -0.26 8.98 10.70
C MET A 56 1.00 8.22 10.34
N GLU A 57 2.10 8.53 11.04
CA GLU A 57 3.28 7.68 11.12
C GLU A 57 2.79 6.30 11.59
N GLY A 58 2.45 5.43 10.63
CA GLY A 58 1.97 4.08 10.88
C GLY A 58 0.57 3.72 10.37
N VAL A 59 -0.26 4.63 9.83
CA VAL A 59 -1.47 4.17 9.12
C VAL A 59 -1.08 3.75 7.71
N PHE A 60 -0.96 2.44 7.56
CA PHE A 60 -1.00 1.74 6.30
C PHE A 60 -2.18 2.28 5.49
N ILE A 61 -1.91 3.15 4.52
CA ILE A 61 -2.81 3.33 3.39
C ILE A 61 -2.86 1.95 2.75
N ALA A 62 -3.95 1.21 2.98
CA ALA A 62 -4.23 -0.03 2.30
C ALA A 62 -4.40 0.31 0.82
N ARG A 63 -3.26 0.40 0.12
CA ARG A 63 -3.23 0.38 -1.34
C ARG A 63 -4.07 -0.84 -1.69
N GLN A 64 -5.14 -0.65 -2.46
CA GLN A 64 -6.02 -1.73 -2.91
C GLN A 64 -5.16 -2.74 -3.70
N THR A 65 -4.47 -3.62 -2.99
CA THR A 65 -3.91 -4.84 -3.54
C THR A 65 -5.11 -5.73 -3.70
N SER A 66 -5.67 -5.73 -4.91
CA SER A 66 -6.57 -6.79 -5.33
C SER A 66 -5.97 -8.13 -4.87
N PRO A 67 -6.78 -9.04 -4.32
CA PRO A 67 -6.26 -10.27 -3.75
C PRO A 67 -5.40 -10.98 -4.79
N PRO A 68 -4.19 -11.45 -4.44
CA PRO A 68 -3.20 -11.95 -5.40
C PRO A 68 -3.60 -13.30 -6.03
N ILE A 69 -4.87 -13.69 -5.97
CA ILE A 69 -5.42 -14.94 -6.52
C ILE A 69 -5.09 -15.02 -8.01
N GLY A 70 -5.27 -13.92 -8.75
CA GLY A 70 -4.91 -13.87 -10.17
C GLY A 70 -3.43 -14.09 -10.44
N GLN A 71 -2.56 -13.58 -9.57
CA GLN A 71 -1.10 -13.75 -9.69
C GLN A 71 -0.69 -15.20 -9.41
N GLY A 72 -1.31 -15.85 -8.41
CA GLY A 72 -1.04 -17.25 -8.09
C GLY A 72 -1.43 -18.19 -9.23
N LEU A 73 -2.61 -18.00 -9.84
CA LEU A 73 -3.06 -18.79 -10.99
C LEU A 73 -2.13 -18.61 -12.20
N MET A 74 -1.73 -17.36 -12.49
CA MET A 74 -0.80 -17.09 -13.61
C MET A 74 0.55 -17.78 -13.40
N ALA A 75 1.11 -17.73 -12.19
CA ALA A 75 2.38 -18.40 -11.88
C ALA A 75 2.29 -19.91 -12.09
N LEU A 76 1.18 -20.54 -11.69
CA LEU A 76 0.96 -21.98 -11.87
C LEU A 76 0.87 -22.34 -13.36
N CYS A 77 0.15 -21.54 -14.16
CA CYS A 77 0.09 -21.70 -15.62
C CYS A 77 1.48 -21.57 -16.28
N CYS A 78 2.26 -20.54 -15.94
CA CYS A 78 3.61 -20.34 -16.48
C CYS A 78 4.55 -21.51 -16.13
N SER A 79 4.44 -22.05 -14.91
CA SER A 79 5.23 -23.20 -14.44
C SER A 79 4.94 -24.46 -15.27
N ALA A 80 3.66 -24.73 -15.54
CA ALA A 80 3.25 -25.89 -16.34
C ALA A 80 3.74 -25.78 -17.80
N VAL A 81 3.64 -24.60 -18.41
CA VAL A 81 4.11 -24.35 -19.78
C VAL A 81 5.64 -24.51 -19.88
N ALA A 82 6.39 -23.99 -18.90
CA ALA A 82 7.85 -24.17 -18.88
C ALA A 82 8.26 -25.65 -18.77
N GLY A 83 7.55 -26.44 -17.96
CA GLY A 83 7.77 -27.88 -17.85
C GLY A 83 7.51 -28.65 -19.15
N LEU A 84 6.42 -28.31 -19.85
CA LEU A 84 6.10 -28.89 -21.17
C LEU A 84 7.18 -28.57 -22.22
N LEU A 85 7.67 -27.32 -22.24
CA LEU A 85 8.75 -26.92 -23.14
C LEU A 85 10.04 -27.69 -22.85
N LEU A 86 10.42 -27.85 -21.58
CA LEU A 86 11.59 -28.64 -21.19
C LEU A 86 11.45 -30.10 -21.64
N ALA A 87 10.30 -30.74 -21.42
CA ALA A 87 10.04 -32.10 -21.89
C ALA A 87 10.16 -32.21 -23.43
N TYR A 88 9.71 -31.20 -24.15
CA TYR A 88 9.83 -31.13 -25.62
C TYR A 88 11.28 -30.90 -26.08
N THR A 89 12.10 -30.14 -25.34
CA THR A 89 13.52 -29.94 -25.69
C THR A 89 14.36 -31.20 -25.52
N VAL A 90 13.98 -32.08 -24.60
CA VAL A 90 14.67 -33.36 -24.36
C VAL A 90 14.53 -34.32 -25.54
N THR A 91 13.42 -34.23 -26.28
CA THR A 91 13.19 -35.06 -27.48
C THR A 91 13.79 -34.45 -28.75
N TRP A 92 14.03 -33.14 -28.78
CA TRP A 92 14.62 -32.44 -29.92
C TRP A 92 15.63 -31.37 -29.47
N LEU A 93 16.92 -31.69 -29.60
CA LEU A 93 18.06 -30.83 -29.24
C LEU A 93 18.13 -29.58 -30.15
N SER A 94 17.30 -28.58 -29.86
CA SER A 94 17.42 -27.25 -30.43
C SER A 94 17.97 -26.28 -29.39
N ILE A 95 19.08 -25.62 -29.71
CA ILE A 95 19.76 -24.66 -28.84
C ILE A 95 18.81 -23.51 -28.45
N TRP A 96 17.97 -23.07 -29.38
CA TRP A 96 16.98 -22.01 -29.14
C TRP A 96 15.98 -22.37 -28.04
N ALA A 97 15.50 -23.62 -28.00
CA ALA A 97 14.52 -24.01 -26.99
C ALA A 97 15.14 -24.09 -25.58
N LEU A 98 16.43 -24.45 -25.46
CA LEU A 98 17.15 -24.38 -24.18
C LEU A 98 17.28 -22.93 -23.67
N THR A 99 17.60 -21.99 -24.56
CA THR A 99 17.72 -20.58 -24.16
C THR A 99 16.40 -20.01 -23.66
N LEU A 100 15.28 -20.31 -24.34
CA LEU A 100 13.95 -19.90 -23.91
C LEU A 100 13.55 -20.53 -22.56
N ALA A 101 13.86 -21.81 -22.36
CA ALA A 101 13.60 -22.49 -21.09
C ALA A 101 14.33 -21.82 -19.91
N ILE A 102 15.62 -21.47 -20.09
CA ILE A 102 16.41 -20.79 -19.05
C ILE A 102 15.81 -19.42 -18.70
N VAL A 103 15.43 -18.62 -19.71
CA VAL A 103 14.81 -17.30 -19.47
C VAL A 103 13.50 -17.43 -18.70
N MET A 104 12.69 -18.43 -19.04
CA MET A 104 11.43 -18.71 -18.34
C MET A 104 11.64 -19.11 -16.88
N VAL A 105 12.67 -19.91 -16.57
CA VAL A 105 13.02 -20.29 -15.20
C VAL A 105 13.43 -19.07 -14.37
N ILE A 106 14.29 -18.20 -14.91
CA ILE A 106 14.73 -16.98 -14.21
C ILE A 106 13.53 -16.04 -13.96
N ALA A 107 12.65 -15.88 -14.95
CA ALA A 107 11.43 -15.08 -14.80
C ALA A 107 10.50 -15.67 -13.71
N ALA A 108 10.34 -16.99 -13.67
CA ALA A 108 9.53 -17.68 -12.66
C ALA A 108 10.08 -17.49 -11.23
N GLU A 109 11.40 -17.57 -11.03
CA GLU A 109 12.02 -17.31 -9.72
C GLU A 109 11.80 -15.87 -9.24
N ARG A 110 11.98 -14.90 -10.13
CA ARG A 110 11.73 -13.48 -9.81
C ARG A 110 10.27 -13.22 -9.46
N TRP A 111 9.35 -13.87 -10.16
CA TRP A 111 7.93 -13.80 -9.83
C TRP A 111 7.60 -14.48 -8.50
N ALA A 112 8.17 -15.65 -8.21
CA ALA A 112 7.95 -16.38 -6.98
C ALA A 112 8.41 -15.57 -5.76
N THR A 113 9.57 -14.92 -5.83
CA THR A 113 10.07 -14.07 -4.74
C THR A 113 9.15 -12.88 -4.46
N ALA A 114 8.69 -12.17 -5.50
CA ALA A 114 7.73 -11.07 -5.38
C ALA A 114 6.39 -11.52 -4.78
N PHE A 115 5.92 -12.71 -5.18
CA PHE A 115 4.69 -13.29 -4.65
C PHE A 115 4.83 -13.65 -3.15
N ILE A 116 5.96 -14.24 -2.74
CA ILE A 116 6.23 -14.59 -1.34
C ILE A 116 6.31 -13.33 -0.47
N THR A 117 6.96 -12.26 -0.95
CA THR A 117 7.00 -10.99 -0.21
C THR A 117 5.60 -10.39 -0.07
N GLY A 118 4.80 -10.43 -1.15
CA GLY A 118 3.40 -9.99 -1.09
C GLY A 118 2.54 -10.79 -0.10
N LEU A 119 2.73 -12.11 -0.02
CA LEU A 119 2.03 -12.95 0.96
C LEU A 119 2.43 -12.63 2.41
N ARG A 120 3.70 -12.29 2.67
CA ARG A 120 4.16 -11.90 4.01
C ARG A 120 3.51 -10.60 4.47
N GLU A 121 3.43 -9.63 3.58
CA GLU A 121 2.75 -8.36 3.83
C GLU A 121 1.26 -8.59 4.08
N TYR A 122 0.60 -9.38 3.22
CA TYR A 122 -0.81 -9.72 3.37
C TYR A 122 -1.13 -10.42 4.70
N ARG A 123 -0.28 -11.36 5.14
CA ARG A 123 -0.43 -11.99 6.46
C ARG A 123 -0.25 -11.02 7.62
N SER A 124 0.60 -10.01 7.46
CA SER A 124 0.82 -8.99 8.48
C SER A 124 -0.39 -8.05 8.55
N TYR A 125 -0.95 -7.70 7.40
CA TYR A 125 -2.21 -6.96 7.30
C TYR A 125 -3.38 -7.71 7.95
N LEU A 126 -3.56 -9.00 7.65
CA LEU A 126 -4.60 -9.82 8.29
C LEU A 126 -4.47 -9.89 9.81
N ARG A 127 -3.23 -9.90 10.34
CA ARG A 127 -3.00 -9.87 11.78
C ARG A 127 -3.35 -8.53 12.40
N ALA A 128 -3.06 -7.42 11.73
CA ALA A 128 -3.44 -6.08 12.18
C ALA A 128 -4.97 -5.91 12.21
N MET A 129 -5.65 -6.33 11.15
CA MET A 129 -7.12 -6.28 11.07
C MET A 129 -7.80 -7.12 12.16
N LYS A 130 -7.26 -8.29 12.50
CA LYS A 130 -7.80 -9.12 13.59
C LYS A 130 -7.70 -8.45 14.97
N ARG A 131 -6.69 -7.60 15.20
CA ARG A 131 -6.55 -6.86 16.47
C ARG A 131 -7.58 -5.74 16.56
N LEU A 132 -7.75 -4.97 15.50
CA LEU A 132 -8.78 -3.92 15.46
C LEU A 132 -10.18 -4.50 15.67
N ALA A 133 -10.47 -5.63 15.01
CA ALA A 133 -11.74 -6.32 15.18
C ALA A 133 -11.96 -6.89 16.60
N SER A 134 -10.90 -7.18 17.37
CA SER A 134 -11.06 -7.64 18.76
C SER A 134 -11.29 -6.49 19.73
N ASP A 135 -10.73 -5.31 19.45
CA ASP A 135 -10.83 -4.14 20.33
C ASP A 135 -12.25 -3.54 20.31
N ASP A 136 -12.94 -3.58 19.16
CA ASP A 136 -14.34 -3.13 19.03
C ASP A 136 -15.35 -4.00 19.81
N LEU A 137 -14.96 -5.19 20.28
CA LEU A 137 -15.82 -6.12 21.02
C LEU A 137 -15.67 -6.04 22.54
N SER A 138 -14.91 -5.09 23.08
CA SER A 138 -14.85 -4.81 24.52
C SER A 138 -15.81 -3.68 24.89
N PRO A 139 -17.07 -3.96 25.30
CA PRO A 139 -17.94 -2.94 25.86
C PRO A 139 -17.46 -2.59 27.28
N ASP A 140 -16.89 -1.40 27.42
CA ASP A 140 -16.75 -0.72 28.72
C ASP A 140 -18.11 -0.30 29.29
#